data_AF-A0AAE3P244-F1
#
_entry.id   AF-A0AAE3P244-F1
#
_cell.length_a   1.000
_cell.length_b   1.000
_cell.length_c   1.000
_cell.angle_alpha   90.00
_cell.angle_beta   90.00
_cell.angle_gamma   90.00
#
_symmetry.space_group_name_H-M   'P 1'
#
loop_
_entity.id
_entity.type
_entity.pdbx_description
1 polymer ?
#
loop_
_entity_poly.entity_id
_entity_poly.type
_entity_poly.pdbx_seq_one_letter_code
_entity_poly.pdbx_strand_id
1 'polypeptide(L)'
;MMSIADLSKLIYFISIIIWVLPALRHYKTEFFDYFLILALIDPIAILYGFITRASIPIWITVFFVYLLIISLLSENNIKKLRYVLIVIPVIYILSIPFIDKNLSFVIILIENIIIFLFFLKFLITDYVNHQRIKVFFLMLCFYELTVILKVFNLIMGFSNAYSFYFITSIAQIIFGLFFSIVREDESRVIV
;
A
#
# COMPACT_ATOMS: atom_id res chain seq x y z
N MET A 1 32.44 -0.83 -10.97
CA MET A 1 31.51 0.05 -10.23
C MET A 1 30.09 -0.28 -10.66
N MET A 2 29.18 -0.50 -9.71
CA MET A 2 27.76 -0.74 -10.03
C MET A 2 27.13 0.58 -10.49
N SER A 3 26.33 0.58 -11.56
CA SER A 3 25.66 1.80 -12.01
C SER A 3 24.48 2.15 -11.10
N ILE A 4 24.03 3.41 -11.11
CA ILE A 4 22.82 3.85 -10.38
C ILE A 4 21.58 3.06 -10.82
N ALA A 5 21.53 2.67 -12.10
CA ALA A 5 20.44 1.85 -12.64
C ALA A 5 20.46 0.43 -12.05
N ASP A 6 21.64 -0.18 -11.92
CA ASP A 6 21.79 -1.50 -11.32
C ASP A 6 21.44 -1.48 -9.82
N LEU A 7 21.83 -0.41 -9.12
CA LEU A 7 21.45 -0.21 -7.72
C LEU A 7 19.94 -0.09 -7.54
N SER A 8 19.27 0.65 -8.43
CA SER A 8 17.81 0.83 -8.40
C SER A 8 17.08 -0.49 -8.64
N LYS A 9 17.56 -1.32 -9.57
CA LYS A 9 17.02 -2.68 -9.80
C LYS A 9 17.19 -3.58 -8.58
N LEU A 10 18.38 -3.55 -7.96
CA LEU A 10 18.67 -4.35 -6.78
C LEU A 10 17.75 -3.98 -5.61
N ILE A 11 17.55 -2.69 -5.35
CA ILE A 11 16.61 -2.20 -4.33
C ILE A 11 15.19 -2.63 -4.64
N TYR A 12 14.77 -2.56 -5.90
CA TYR A 12 13.44 -3.00 -6.33
C TYR A 12 13.21 -4.49 -6.01
N PHE A 13 14.12 -5.38 -6.40
CA PHE A 13 13.99 -6.82 -6.09
C PHE A 13 14.08 -7.14 -4.59
N ILE A 14 14.94 -6.44 -3.86
CA ILE A 14 15.01 -6.58 -2.39
C ILE A 14 13.68 -6.18 -1.76
N SER A 15 13.08 -5.07 -2.21
CA SER A 15 11.78 -4.62 -1.72
C SER A 15 10.71 -5.72 -1.90
N ILE A 16 10.66 -6.35 -3.06
CA ILE A 16 9.70 -7.45 -3.34
C ILE A 16 9.86 -8.59 -2.34
N ILE A 17 11.10 -9.08 -2.15
CA ILE A 17 11.38 -10.17 -1.23
C ILE A 17 10.99 -9.79 0.19
N ILE A 18 11.30 -8.56 0.60
CA ILE A 18 10.99 -8.05 1.93
C ILE A 18 9.48 -7.99 2.14
N TRP A 19 8.69 -7.53 1.17
CA TRP A 19 7.24 -7.43 1.34
C TRP A 19 6.51 -8.78 1.42
N VAL A 20 7.12 -9.86 0.94
CA VAL A 20 6.61 -11.22 1.18
C VAL A 20 6.69 -11.61 2.66
N LEU A 21 7.71 -11.12 3.39
CA LEU A 21 7.93 -11.50 4.79
C LEU A 21 6.80 -11.03 5.74
N PRO A 22 6.28 -9.79 5.68
CA PRO A 22 5.09 -9.39 6.42
C PRO A 22 3.89 -10.28 6.12
N ALA A 23 3.62 -10.61 4.86
CA ALA A 23 2.49 -11.46 4.51
C ALA A 23 2.59 -12.85 5.16
N LEU A 24 3.79 -13.45 5.16
CA LEU A 24 4.04 -14.72 5.84
C LEU A 24 3.91 -14.59 7.37
N ARG A 25 4.49 -13.53 7.96
CA ARG A 25 4.43 -13.28 9.41
C ARG A 25 2.99 -13.07 9.85
N HIS A 26 2.18 -12.35 9.09
CA HIS A 26 0.79 -12.02 9.40
C HIS A 26 -0.20 -13.08 8.90
N TYR A 27 0.25 -14.29 8.55
CA TYR A 27 -0.67 -15.36 8.17
C TYR A 27 -1.70 -15.64 9.27
N LYS A 28 -2.98 -15.68 8.86
CA LYS A 28 -4.17 -15.83 9.72
C LYS A 28 -4.41 -14.72 10.75
N THR A 29 -3.82 -13.52 10.55
CA THR A 29 -4.18 -12.33 11.34
C THR A 29 -5.14 -11.42 10.54
N GLU A 30 -5.72 -10.42 11.21
CA GLU A 30 -6.64 -9.46 10.56
C GLU A 30 -5.96 -8.67 9.43
N PHE A 31 -4.64 -8.47 9.49
CA PHE A 31 -3.86 -7.74 8.47
C PHE A 31 -3.24 -8.65 7.40
N PHE A 32 -3.55 -9.95 7.40
CA PHE A 32 -2.99 -10.89 6.43
C PHE A 32 -3.25 -10.44 4.98
N ASP A 33 -4.52 -10.20 4.65
CA ASP A 33 -4.94 -9.88 3.28
C ASP A 33 -4.31 -8.56 2.82
N TYR A 34 -4.20 -7.57 3.72
CA TYR A 34 -3.54 -6.29 3.45
C TYR A 34 -2.06 -6.50 3.03
N PHE A 35 -1.28 -7.22 3.84
CA PHE A 35 0.12 -7.47 3.51
C PHE A 35 0.30 -8.40 2.33
N LEU A 36 -0.61 -9.36 2.13
CA LEU A 36 -0.60 -10.24 0.96
C LEU A 36 -0.78 -9.44 -0.33
N ILE A 37 -1.75 -8.52 -0.38
CA ILE A 37 -1.96 -7.66 -1.54
C ILE A 37 -0.71 -6.81 -1.79
N LEU A 38 -0.15 -6.17 -0.77
CA LEU A 38 1.11 -5.40 -0.90
C LEU A 38 2.25 -6.24 -1.48
N ALA A 39 2.41 -7.48 -1.02
CA ALA A 39 3.45 -8.39 -1.50
C ALA A 39 3.25 -8.84 -2.96
N LEU A 40 2.01 -8.88 -3.44
CA LEU A 40 1.66 -9.38 -4.76
C LEU A 40 1.68 -8.32 -5.86
N ILE A 41 1.49 -7.04 -5.55
CA ILE A 41 1.41 -5.96 -6.55
C ILE A 41 2.64 -5.95 -7.46
N ASP A 42 3.85 -5.96 -6.88
CA ASP A 42 5.09 -5.89 -7.66
C ASP A 42 5.35 -7.15 -8.50
N PRO A 43 5.27 -8.39 -7.96
CA PRO A 43 5.34 -9.61 -8.77
C PRO A 43 4.34 -9.64 -9.92
N ILE A 44 3.09 -9.17 -9.70
CA ILE A 44 2.08 -9.11 -10.75
C ILE A 44 2.46 -8.08 -11.82
N ALA A 45 2.99 -6.92 -11.43
CA ALA A 45 3.48 -5.92 -12.37
C ALA A 45 4.65 -6.44 -13.22
N ILE A 46 5.59 -7.18 -12.62
CA ILE A 46 6.69 -7.84 -13.35
C ILE A 46 6.15 -8.88 -14.32
N LEU A 47 5.26 -9.76 -13.86
CA LEU A 47 4.69 -10.82 -14.69
C LEU A 47 3.92 -10.22 -15.87
N TYR A 48 3.11 -9.19 -15.63
CA TYR A 48 2.42 -8.45 -16.68
C TYR A 48 3.40 -7.85 -17.69
N GLY A 49 4.46 -7.21 -17.21
CA GLY A 49 5.50 -6.63 -18.07
C GLY A 49 6.26 -7.67 -18.89
N PHE A 50 6.49 -8.86 -18.33
CA PHE A 50 7.11 -9.97 -19.04
C PHE A 50 6.23 -10.52 -20.17
N ILE A 51 4.93 -10.66 -19.92
CA ILE A 51 3.97 -11.21 -20.89
C ILE A 51 3.63 -10.21 -21.99
N THR A 52 3.34 -8.96 -21.61
CA THR A 52 2.82 -7.94 -22.54
C THR A 52 3.90 -7.04 -23.13
N ARG A 53 5.12 -7.09 -22.58
CA ARG A 53 6.22 -6.15 -22.89
C ARG A 53 5.85 -4.67 -22.64
N ALA A 54 4.86 -4.42 -21.78
CA ALA A 54 4.37 -3.10 -21.43
C ALA A 54 4.32 -2.92 -19.91
N SER A 55 4.41 -1.67 -19.44
CA SER A 55 4.17 -1.36 -18.02
C SER A 55 2.72 -1.66 -17.66
N ILE A 56 2.48 -2.03 -16.39
CA ILE A 56 1.14 -2.25 -15.89
C ILE A 56 0.27 -0.99 -16.10
N PRO A 57 -0.93 -1.12 -16.69
CA PRO A 57 -1.87 -0.02 -16.80
C PRO A 57 -2.19 0.61 -15.44
N ILE A 58 -2.27 1.94 -15.40
CA ILE A 58 -2.53 2.68 -14.14
C ILE A 58 -3.86 2.30 -13.48
N TRP A 59 -4.86 1.90 -14.27
CA TRP A 59 -6.16 1.46 -13.76
C TRP A 59 -6.06 0.17 -12.95
N ILE A 60 -5.08 -0.69 -13.24
CA ILE A 60 -4.82 -1.88 -12.42
C ILE A 60 -4.23 -1.48 -11.07
N THR A 61 -3.36 -0.46 -11.03
CA THR A 61 -2.84 0.09 -9.77
C THR A 61 -3.97 0.62 -8.90
N VAL A 62 -4.91 1.38 -9.47
CA VAL A 62 -6.12 1.85 -8.77
C VAL A 62 -6.91 0.67 -8.21
N PHE A 63 -7.13 -0.36 -9.02
CA PHE A 63 -7.81 -1.57 -8.56
C PHE A 63 -7.10 -2.25 -7.38
N PHE A 64 -5.77 -2.33 -7.37
CA PHE A 64 -5.04 -2.90 -6.23
C PHE A 64 -5.15 -2.07 -4.96
N VAL A 65 -5.08 -0.74 -5.05
CA VAL A 65 -5.26 0.13 -3.87
C VAL A 65 -6.71 0.03 -3.36
N TYR A 66 -7.67 -0.08 -4.27
CA TYR A 66 -9.06 -0.39 -3.91
C TYR A 66 -9.20 -1.72 -3.16
N LEU A 67 -8.50 -2.78 -3.59
CA LEU A 67 -8.46 -4.06 -2.87
C LEU A 67 -7.83 -3.93 -1.48
N LEU A 68 -6.80 -3.08 -1.32
CA LEU A 68 -6.24 -2.78 0.01
C LEU A 68 -7.30 -2.17 0.93
N ILE A 69 -8.16 -1.27 0.44
CA ILE A 69 -9.28 -0.74 1.24
C ILE A 69 -10.23 -1.86 1.67
N ILE A 70 -10.60 -2.74 0.75
CA ILE A 70 -11.48 -3.89 1.05
C ILE A 70 -10.86 -4.77 2.13
N SER A 71 -9.56 -5.01 2.08
CA SER A 71 -8.84 -5.85 3.07
C SER A 71 -8.89 -5.30 4.50
N LEU A 72 -9.20 -4.01 4.68
CA LEU A 72 -9.31 -3.36 5.99
C LEU A 72 -10.75 -3.30 6.52
N LEU A 73 -11.72 -3.76 5.74
CA LEU A 73 -13.13 -3.79 6.16
C LEU A 73 -13.42 -5.05 6.98
N SER A 74 -14.17 -4.88 8.07
CA SER A 74 -14.72 -6.02 8.79
C SER A 74 -15.74 -6.77 7.93
N GLU A 75 -15.90 -8.08 8.19
CA GLU A 75 -16.85 -8.92 7.44
C GLU A 75 -18.28 -8.35 7.43
N ASN A 76 -18.71 -7.76 8.54
CA ASN A 76 -20.03 -7.12 8.65
C ASN A 76 -20.16 -5.92 7.71
N ASN A 77 -19.11 -5.11 7.58
CA ASN A 77 -19.08 -3.98 6.66
C ASN A 77 -19.04 -4.46 5.21
N ILE A 78 -18.29 -5.52 4.90
CA ILE A 78 -18.29 -6.13 3.56
C ILE A 78 -19.69 -6.62 3.18
N LYS A 79 -20.36 -7.35 4.08
CA LYS A 79 -21.73 -7.83 3.85
C LYS A 79 -22.71 -6.68 3.64
N LYS A 80 -22.61 -5.61 4.44
CA LYS A 80 -23.47 -4.43 4.35
C LYS A 80 -23.25 -3.62 3.07
N LEU A 81 -21.99 -3.49 2.64
CA LEU A 81 -21.59 -2.65 1.51
C LEU A 81 -21.37 -3.44 0.22
N ARG A 82 -21.67 -4.75 0.18
CA ARG A 82 -21.33 -5.65 -0.95
C ARG A 82 -21.66 -5.11 -2.33
N TYR A 83 -22.82 -4.47 -2.49
CA TYR A 83 -23.22 -3.90 -3.78
C TYR A 83 -22.39 -2.67 -4.14
N VAL A 84 -22.13 -1.79 -3.17
CA VAL A 84 -21.24 -0.64 -3.36
C VAL A 84 -19.83 -1.11 -3.72
N LEU A 85 -19.34 -2.16 -3.03
CA LEU A 85 -18.02 -2.73 -3.27
C LEU A 85 -17.85 -3.34 -4.67
N ILE A 86 -18.94 -3.81 -5.28
CA ILE A 86 -18.92 -4.34 -6.66
C ILE A 86 -19.15 -3.22 -7.67
N VAL A 87 -20.03 -2.26 -7.38
CA VAL A 87 -20.42 -1.20 -8.32
C VAL A 87 -19.28 -0.21 -8.56
N ILE A 88 -18.51 0.16 -7.53
CA ILE A 88 -17.38 1.09 -7.68
C ILE A 88 -16.36 0.63 -8.74
N PRO A 89 -15.78 -0.58 -8.66
CA PRO A 89 -14.81 -1.02 -9.66
C PRO A 89 -15.43 -1.19 -11.05
N VAL A 90 -16.71 -1.58 -11.14
CA VAL A 90 -17.41 -1.66 -12.44
C VAL A 90 -17.55 -0.28 -13.08
N ILE A 91 -17.99 0.73 -12.33
CA ILE A 91 -18.07 2.11 -12.81
C ILE A 91 -16.68 2.61 -13.22
N TYR A 92 -15.67 2.33 -12.40
CA TYR A 92 -14.30 2.73 -12.70
C TYR A 92 -13.81 2.12 -14.03
N ILE A 93 -14.01 0.81 -14.24
CA ILE A 93 -13.63 0.12 -15.49
C ILE A 93 -14.34 0.73 -16.70
N LEU A 94 -15.66 0.98 -16.60
CA LEU A 94 -16.42 1.60 -17.68
C LEU A 94 -15.97 3.04 -17.98
N SER A 95 -15.43 3.74 -16.98
CA SER A 95 -14.92 5.10 -17.12
C SER A 95 -13.50 5.21 -17.66
N ILE A 96 -12.73 4.10 -17.73
CA ILE A 96 -11.31 4.10 -18.21
C ILE A 96 -11.10 4.88 -19.52
N PRO A 97 -11.93 4.74 -20.57
CA PRO A 97 -11.73 5.46 -21.83
C PRO A 97 -11.83 6.99 -21.71
N PHE A 98 -12.42 7.48 -20.62
CA PHE A 98 -12.72 8.89 -20.39
C PHE A 98 -11.82 9.52 -19.30
N ILE A 99 -11.01 8.71 -18.61
CA ILE A 99 -10.16 9.15 -17.51
C ILE A 99 -8.74 9.37 -18.01
N ASP A 100 -8.21 10.57 -17.76
CA ASP A 100 -6.80 10.84 -18.03
C ASP A 100 -5.88 10.27 -16.92
N LYS A 101 -4.57 10.29 -17.20
CA LYS A 101 -3.56 9.76 -16.28
C LYS A 101 -3.51 10.53 -14.95
N ASN A 102 -3.72 11.84 -14.97
CA ASN A 102 -3.62 12.68 -13.79
C ASN A 102 -4.79 12.41 -12.83
N LEU A 103 -6.00 12.27 -13.36
CA LEU A 103 -7.19 11.90 -12.62
C LEU A 103 -7.03 10.51 -11.99
N SER A 104 -6.40 9.56 -12.69
CA SER A 104 -6.07 8.24 -12.09
C SER A 104 -5.15 8.36 -10.88
N PHE A 105 -4.12 9.22 -10.93
CA PHE A 105 -3.26 9.46 -9.76
C PHE A 105 -4.00 10.15 -8.62
N VAL A 106 -4.94 11.05 -8.92
CA VAL A 106 -5.81 11.67 -7.90
C VAL A 106 -6.69 10.63 -7.22
N ILE A 107 -7.26 9.68 -7.98
CA ILE A 107 -8.04 8.57 -7.41
C ILE A 107 -7.16 7.72 -6.50
N ILE A 108 -5.95 7.32 -6.95
CA ILE A 108 -4.98 6.60 -6.11
C ILE A 108 -4.69 7.39 -4.83
N LEU A 109 -4.47 8.70 -4.91
CA LEU A 109 -4.20 9.54 -3.74
C LEU A 109 -5.37 9.50 -2.74
N ILE A 110 -6.60 9.65 -3.24
CA ILE A 110 -7.82 9.59 -2.41
C ILE A 110 -7.94 8.22 -1.73
N GLU A 111 -7.69 7.13 -2.45
CA GLU A 111 -7.74 5.77 -1.90
C GLU A 111 -6.70 5.55 -0.80
N ASN A 112 -5.46 6.01 -0.99
CA ASN A 112 -4.42 5.92 0.05
C ASN A 112 -4.75 6.82 1.26
N ILE A 113 -5.40 7.98 1.06
CA ILE A 113 -5.93 8.79 2.17
C ILE A 113 -6.99 8.01 2.95
N ILE A 114 -7.88 7.28 2.27
CA ILE A 114 -8.87 6.42 2.93
C ILE A 114 -8.18 5.32 3.75
N ILE A 115 -7.17 4.65 3.21
CA ILE A 115 -6.36 3.64 3.93
C ILE A 115 -5.70 4.27 5.17
N PHE A 116 -5.11 5.45 5.04
CA PHE A 116 -4.54 6.18 6.17
C PHE A 116 -5.58 6.47 7.25
N LEU A 117 -6.80 6.87 6.89
CA LEU A 117 -7.88 7.09 7.84
C LEU A 117 -8.31 5.80 8.56
N PHE A 118 -8.25 4.64 7.90
CA PHE A 118 -8.45 3.35 8.56
C PHE A 118 -7.38 3.09 9.64
N PHE A 119 -6.10 3.25 9.30
CA PHE A 119 -5.02 3.05 10.27
C PHE A 119 -5.05 4.06 11.40
N LEU A 120 -5.36 5.32 11.11
CA LEU A 120 -5.53 6.34 12.12
C LEU A 120 -6.70 6.00 13.07
N LYS A 121 -7.82 5.50 12.52
CA LYS A 121 -8.94 5.03 13.34
C LYS A 121 -8.53 3.85 14.22
N PHE A 122 -7.79 2.87 13.69
CA PHE A 122 -7.30 1.73 14.50
C PHE A 122 -6.39 2.20 15.62
N LEU A 123 -5.44 3.10 15.33
CA LEU A 123 -4.54 3.70 16.31
C LEU A 123 -5.31 4.41 17.43
N ILE A 124 -6.27 5.28 17.06
CA ILE A 124 -7.05 6.07 18.03
C ILE A 124 -7.95 5.15 18.87
N THR A 125 -8.65 4.21 18.23
CA THR A 125 -9.59 3.31 18.92
C THR A 125 -8.83 2.42 19.90
N ASP A 126 -7.67 1.89 19.50
CA ASP A 126 -6.83 1.08 20.38
C ASP A 126 -6.28 1.89 21.56
N TYR A 127 -5.82 3.12 21.32
CA TYR A 127 -5.37 4.02 22.37
C TYR A 127 -6.48 4.35 23.37
N VAL A 128 -7.69 4.66 22.90
CA VAL A 128 -8.83 4.97 23.78
C VAL A 128 -9.19 3.76 24.65
N ASN A 129 -9.21 2.55 24.07
CA ASN A 129 -9.63 1.34 24.76
C ASN A 129 -8.57 0.81 25.75
N HIS A 130 -7.29 0.92 25.41
CA HIS A 130 -6.20 0.29 26.17
C HIS A 130 -5.28 1.29 26.88
N GLN A 131 -5.44 2.60 26.63
CA GLN A 131 -4.60 3.68 27.15
C GLN A 131 -3.11 3.47 26.84
N ARG A 132 -2.81 2.85 25.69
CA ARG A 132 -1.44 2.56 25.22
C ARG A 132 -1.35 2.77 23.73
N ILE A 133 -0.21 3.24 23.26
CA ILE A 133 0.03 3.39 21.83
C ILE A 133 0.63 2.08 21.28
N LYS A 134 -0.12 1.40 20.40
CA LYS A 134 0.43 0.30 19.62
C LYS A 134 1.33 0.82 18.51
N VAL A 135 2.63 0.55 18.64
CA VAL A 135 3.64 0.94 17.64
C VAL A 135 3.34 0.35 16.28
N PHE A 136 2.73 -0.82 16.20
CA PHE A 136 2.32 -1.41 14.93
C PHE A 136 1.40 -0.49 14.11
N PHE A 137 0.33 0.04 14.72
CA PHE A 137 -0.58 0.98 14.05
C PHE A 137 0.09 2.32 13.74
N LEU A 138 0.94 2.80 14.64
CA LEU A 138 1.70 4.02 14.40
C LEU A 138 2.61 3.89 13.17
N MET A 139 3.28 2.74 13.03
CA MET A 139 4.13 2.44 11.89
C MET A 139 3.34 2.26 10.60
N LEU A 140 2.12 1.69 10.65
CA LEU A 140 1.22 1.66 9.49
C LEU A 140 0.84 3.07 9.04
N CYS A 141 0.51 3.97 9.96
CA CYS A 141 0.24 5.37 9.64
C CYS A 141 1.46 6.04 8.97
N PHE A 142 2.66 5.84 9.49
CA PHE A 142 3.87 6.40 8.89
C PHE A 142 4.19 5.81 7.52
N TYR A 143 4.06 4.50 7.36
CA TYR A 143 4.21 3.83 6.07
C TYR A 143 3.24 4.45 5.05
N GLU A 144 1.96 4.55 5.39
CA GLU A 144 0.95 5.07 4.47
C GLU A 144 1.17 6.54 4.12
N LEU A 145 1.64 7.36 5.08
CA LEU A 145 2.08 8.73 4.79
C LEU A 145 3.21 8.77 3.75
N THR A 146 4.16 7.83 3.78
CA THR A 146 5.20 7.77 2.73
C THR A 146 4.63 7.44 1.36
N VAL A 147 3.59 6.59 1.29
CA VAL A 147 2.90 6.26 0.04
C VAL A 147 2.14 7.47 -0.50
N ILE A 148 1.37 8.14 0.37
CA ILE A 148 0.65 9.38 0.03
C ILE A 148 1.61 10.45 -0.50
N LEU A 149 2.73 10.69 0.18
CA LEU A 149 3.73 11.66 -0.26
C LEU A 149 4.36 11.28 -1.61
N LYS A 150 4.54 9.98 -1.89
CA LYS A 150 5.03 9.49 -3.19
C LYS A 150 4.04 9.74 -4.31
N VAL A 151 2.76 9.47 -4.10
CA VAL A 151 1.72 9.74 -5.08
C VAL A 151 1.54 11.25 -5.29
N PHE A 152 1.54 12.03 -4.21
CA PHE A 152 1.45 13.49 -4.28
C PHE A 152 2.63 14.10 -5.06
N ASN A 153 3.84 13.61 -4.86
CA ASN A 153 5.01 14.03 -5.62
C ASN A 153 4.87 13.73 -7.13
N LEU A 154 4.33 12.56 -7.48
CA LEU A 154 4.05 12.21 -8.88
C LEU A 154 3.04 13.17 -9.54
N ILE A 155 2.05 13.65 -8.79
CA ILE A 155 1.05 14.61 -9.27
C ILE A 155 1.66 16.01 -9.45
N MET A 156 2.45 16.47 -8.47
CA MET A 156 3.05 17.81 -8.50
C MET A 156 4.25 17.92 -9.44
N GLY A 157 4.89 16.80 -9.79
CA GLY A 157 6.01 16.76 -10.72
C GLY A 157 7.28 17.46 -10.21
N PHE A 158 7.63 17.29 -8.93
CA PHE A 158 8.84 17.93 -8.40
C PHE A 158 10.12 17.47 -9.14
N SER A 159 11.07 18.40 -9.30
CA SER A 159 12.24 18.26 -10.18
C SER A 159 13.25 17.17 -9.78
N ASN A 160 13.14 16.57 -8.59
CA ASN A 160 14.03 15.50 -8.13
C ASN A 160 13.29 14.19 -7.81
N ALA A 161 12.51 13.71 -8.78
CA ALA A 161 11.76 12.46 -8.69
C ALA A 161 12.65 11.24 -8.37
N TYR A 162 13.89 11.20 -8.86
CA TYR A 162 14.82 10.08 -8.64
C TYR A 162 15.27 9.96 -7.19
N SER A 163 15.76 11.05 -6.57
CA SER A 163 16.17 11.01 -5.16
C SER A 163 14.99 10.70 -4.24
N PHE A 164 13.81 11.27 -4.53
CA PHE A 164 12.61 10.99 -3.75
C PHE A 164 12.16 9.53 -3.85
N TYR A 165 12.18 8.96 -5.07
CA TYR A 165 11.88 7.55 -5.29
C TYR A 165 12.84 6.64 -4.51
N PHE A 166 14.14 6.95 -4.51
CA PHE A 166 15.14 6.16 -3.80
C PHE A 166 14.95 6.21 -2.28
N ILE A 167 14.77 7.40 -1.70
CA ILE A 167 14.54 7.58 -0.26
C ILE A 167 13.27 6.86 0.18
N THR A 168 12.17 7.02 -0.56
CA THR A 168 10.91 6.35 -0.24
C THR A 168 11.02 4.83 -0.37
N SER A 169 11.77 4.31 -1.34
CA SER A 169 11.97 2.87 -1.49
C SER A 169 12.77 2.28 -0.31
N ILE A 170 13.79 2.99 0.18
CA ILE A 170 14.51 2.58 1.40
C ILE A 170 13.60 2.61 2.61
N ALA A 171 12.79 3.67 2.77
CA ALA A 171 11.83 3.74 3.87
C ALA A 171 10.83 2.57 3.81
N GLN A 172 10.30 2.25 2.63
CA GLN A 172 9.40 1.11 2.42
C GLN A 172 10.05 -0.23 2.80
N ILE A 173 11.33 -0.42 2.45
CA ILE A 173 12.12 -1.59 2.87
C ILE A 173 12.22 -1.67 4.41
N ILE A 174 12.50 -0.56 5.08
CA ILE A 174 12.60 -0.51 6.55
C ILE A 174 11.24 -0.85 7.18
N PHE A 175 10.14 -0.30 6.66
CA PHE A 175 8.79 -0.63 7.12
C PHE A 175 8.44 -2.11 6.89
N GLY A 176 8.76 -2.66 5.71
CA GLY A 176 8.56 -4.06 5.41
C GLY A 176 9.31 -4.98 6.39
N LEU A 177 10.57 -4.66 6.69
CA LEU A 177 11.34 -5.40 7.71
C LEU A 177 10.72 -5.25 9.11
N PHE A 178 10.27 -4.05 9.48
CA PHE A 178 9.58 -3.84 10.76
C PHE A 178 8.33 -4.72 10.87
N PHE A 179 7.46 -4.73 9.86
CA PHE A 179 6.23 -5.55 9.86
C PHE A 179 6.50 -7.06 9.74
N SER A 180 7.69 -7.46 9.29
CA SER A 180 8.13 -8.86 9.29
C SER A 180 8.43 -9.38 10.70
N ILE A 181 8.84 -8.48 11.60
CA ILE A 181 9.23 -8.82 12.97
C ILE A 181 8.04 -8.57 13.91
N VAL A 182 7.45 -7.39 13.80
CA VAL A 182 6.43 -6.90 14.73
C VAL A 182 5.03 -7.24 14.21
N ARG A 183 4.27 -7.95 15.04
CA ARG A 183 2.85 -8.21 14.82
C ARG A 183 1.97 -7.31 15.69
N GLU A 184 0.73 -7.17 15.25
CA GLU A 184 -0.29 -6.38 15.95
C GLU A 184 -0.58 -6.90 17.37
N ASP A 185 -0.63 -8.23 17.55
CA ASP A 185 -0.94 -8.93 18.80
C ASP A 185 0.17 -8.78 19.87
N GLU A 186 1.43 -8.68 19.43
CA GLU A 186 2.62 -8.64 20.29
C GLU A 186 3.14 -7.21 20.57
N SER A 187 2.80 -6.22 19.73
CA SER A 187 3.35 -4.87 19.84
C SER A 187 2.63 -4.04 20.91
N ARG A 188 3.23 -3.88 22.10
CA ARG A 188 2.76 -2.92 23.10
C ARG A 188 3.94 -2.09 23.57
N VAL A 189 3.89 -0.77 23.36
CA VAL A 189 4.78 0.16 24.07
C VAL A 189 4.01 0.73 25.24
N ILE A 190 4.58 0.59 26.42
CA ILE A 190 4.05 1.12 27.68
C ILE A 190 4.54 2.57 27.76
N VAL A 191 3.68 3.51 27.37
CA VAL A 191 3.75 4.91 27.80
C VAL A 191 2.36 5.29 28.26
#